data_AF-A0A3D6DJ41-F1
#
_entry.id   AF-A0A3D6DJ41-F1
#
_cell.length_a   1.000
_cell.length_b   1.000
_cell.length_c   1.000
_cell.angle_alpha   90.00
_cell.angle_beta   90.00
_cell.angle_gamma   90.00
#
_symmetry.space_group_name_H-M   'P 1'
#
loop_
_entity.id
_entity.type
_entity.pdbx_description
1 polymer ?
#
loop_
_entity_poly.entity_id
_entity_poly.type
_entity_poly.pdbx_seq_one_letter_code
_entity_poly.pdbx_strand_id
1 'polypeptide(L)'
;MRLSVVLGFIACFLLPFQSQAAWDIFQSYVILDSGSGDQFLAGGYNADVATAFDGSDLGAFAASDALTLNGGELKTYKNGSSNVCGGNVYYRVYASGDTPGSFSSVALPYDSDLANAGDQKWDETAAGIDLLAGLTAGGTYTLEVYWDLTGAESDPAGCGETKFDSDFGNNFTASFTFNVPGCTDPNYAEYDANANTDDSSCSTLIVNGCTDPAYTEYSASANSDDGSCSTLVVNGCTDTNYTEYDASANTDDGSCATLSGPFICGNTWSYDAHSYSTVQIGEQCWFSENLRTT
;
A
#
# COMPACT_ATOMS: atom_id res chain seq x y z
N MET A 1 16.88 83.20 46.73
CA MET A 1 15.73 82.90 45.86
C MET A 1 15.84 83.72 44.58
N ARG A 2 16.54 83.21 43.56
CA ARG A 2 16.35 83.58 42.15
C ARG A 2 16.66 82.37 41.29
N LEU A 3 15.68 82.08 40.45
CA LEU A 3 15.46 80.90 39.63
C LEU A 3 16.29 81.04 38.34
N SER A 4 17.07 80.02 37.98
CA SER A 4 17.65 79.91 36.63
C SER A 4 17.36 78.52 36.08
N VAL A 5 16.61 78.57 34.98
CA VAL A 5 16.01 77.52 34.17
C VAL A 5 17.01 76.42 33.80
N VAL A 6 16.68 75.18 34.15
CA VAL A 6 17.33 73.98 33.60
C VAL A 6 16.79 73.80 32.19
N LEU A 7 17.64 74.04 31.18
CA LEU A 7 17.34 73.77 29.78
C LEU A 7 17.34 72.25 29.60
N GLY A 8 16.17 71.63 29.65
CA GLY A 8 16.00 70.21 29.34
C GLY A 8 16.25 69.97 27.86
N PHE A 9 17.41 69.39 27.52
CA PHE A 9 17.61 68.75 26.23
C PHE A 9 16.66 67.56 26.15
N ILE A 10 15.50 67.75 25.53
CA ILE A 10 14.69 66.65 25.04
C ILE A 10 15.50 66.00 23.91
N ALA A 11 16.23 64.95 24.24
CA ALA A 11 16.68 63.98 23.26
C ALA A 11 15.43 63.34 22.67
N CYS A 12 14.95 63.89 21.56
CA CYS A 12 13.98 63.24 20.71
C CYS A 12 14.63 61.95 20.22
N PHE A 13 14.31 60.84 20.90
CA PHE A 13 14.58 59.50 20.42
C PHE A 13 13.81 59.37 19.09
N LEU A 14 14.50 59.61 17.98
CA LEU A 14 14.11 59.13 16.67
C LEU A 14 14.12 57.60 16.77
N LEU A 15 12.99 57.03 17.16
CA LEU A 15 12.71 55.63 16.86
C LEU A 15 12.90 55.50 15.34
N PRO A 16 13.64 54.49 14.85
CA PRO A 16 13.64 54.23 13.42
C PRO A 16 12.19 54.02 13.02
N PHE A 17 11.68 54.87 12.12
CA PHE A 17 10.46 54.58 11.39
C PHE A 17 10.68 53.19 10.79
N GLN A 18 9.97 52.18 11.29
CA GLN A 18 9.85 50.93 10.56
C GLN A 18 9.10 51.30 9.28
N SER A 19 9.83 51.44 8.18
CA SER A 19 9.19 51.53 6.87
C SER A 19 8.43 50.23 6.68
N GLN A 20 7.10 50.31 6.53
CA GLN A 20 6.34 49.17 6.04
C GLN A 20 6.95 48.74 4.70
N ALA A 21 7.03 47.42 4.47
CA ALA A 21 7.59 46.91 3.23
C ALA A 21 6.85 47.50 2.01
N ALA A 22 7.56 47.74 0.92
CA ALA A 22 6.95 48.31 -0.28
C ALA A 22 6.10 47.29 -1.05
N TRP A 23 6.33 45.99 -0.82
CA TRP A 23 5.54 44.89 -1.35
C TRP A 23 5.64 43.69 -0.41
N ASP A 24 4.62 42.85 -0.30
CA ASP A 24 4.71 41.59 0.46
C ASP A 24 3.53 40.65 0.15
N ILE A 25 3.62 39.43 0.67
CA ILE A 25 2.49 38.50 0.77
C ILE A 25 1.65 38.90 1.98
N PHE A 26 0.33 38.93 1.81
CA PHE A 26 -0.58 39.11 2.94
C PHE A 26 -1.60 37.98 3.10
N GLN A 27 -1.79 37.13 2.08
CA GLN A 27 -2.53 35.87 2.18
C GLN A 27 -1.90 34.80 1.30
N SER A 28 -1.92 33.56 1.78
CA SER A 28 -1.43 32.37 1.08
C SER A 28 -2.38 31.19 1.31
N TYR A 29 -2.64 30.44 0.23
CA TYR A 29 -3.46 29.23 0.27
C TYR A 29 -2.79 28.12 -0.54
N VAL A 30 -2.90 26.89 -0.03
CA VAL A 30 -2.71 25.68 -0.83
C VAL A 30 -4.09 25.19 -1.23
N ILE A 31 -4.22 24.74 -2.48
CA ILE A 31 -5.50 24.28 -3.04
C ILE A 31 -5.44 22.77 -3.20
N LEU A 32 -6.19 22.06 -2.36
CA LEU A 32 -6.28 20.60 -2.37
C LEU A 32 -7.69 20.16 -2.73
N ASP A 33 -7.81 19.05 -3.47
CA ASP A 33 -9.09 18.38 -3.70
C ASP A 33 -8.99 16.91 -3.30
N SER A 34 -9.82 16.54 -2.32
CA SER A 34 -9.97 15.18 -1.78
C SER A 34 -11.15 14.40 -2.39
N GLY A 35 -11.62 14.81 -3.58
CA GLY A 35 -12.77 14.24 -4.27
C GLY A 35 -14.10 14.99 -4.02
N SER A 36 -14.06 16.14 -3.34
CA SER A 36 -15.23 16.98 -3.03
C SER A 36 -15.14 18.38 -3.65
N GLY A 37 -14.15 18.62 -4.51
CA GLY A 37 -13.83 19.91 -5.07
C GLY A 37 -12.82 20.69 -4.22
N ASP A 38 -12.28 21.74 -4.82
CA ASP A 38 -11.19 22.55 -4.27
C ASP A 38 -11.46 23.07 -2.86
N GLN A 39 -10.52 22.79 -1.96
CA GLN A 39 -10.41 23.36 -0.63
C GLN A 39 -9.21 24.31 -0.58
N PHE A 40 -9.44 25.55 -0.16
CA PHE A 40 -8.42 26.56 0.02
C PHE A 40 -7.97 26.55 1.48
N LEU A 41 -6.84 25.90 1.74
CA LEU A 41 -6.27 25.76 3.08
C LEU A 41 -5.18 26.81 3.30
N ALA A 42 -5.29 27.55 4.38
CA ALA A 42 -4.44 28.69 4.67
C ALA A 42 -3.06 28.31 5.20
N GLY A 43 -2.00 28.95 4.71
CA GLY A 43 -0.65 28.85 5.28
C GLY A 43 -0.56 29.58 6.63
N GLY A 44 -0.10 30.84 6.63
CA GLY A 44 0.18 31.59 7.87
C GLY A 44 -0.27 33.06 7.89
N TYR A 45 -0.23 33.77 6.76
CA TYR A 45 -0.58 35.21 6.74
C TYR A 45 -2.09 35.45 6.55
N ASN A 46 -2.71 36.15 7.52
CA ASN A 46 -4.07 36.73 7.53
C ASN A 46 -5.14 35.95 6.75
N ALA A 47 -5.21 34.65 7.00
CA ALA A 47 -6.31 33.83 6.49
C ALA A 47 -7.63 34.24 7.15
N ASP A 48 -8.39 35.11 6.49
CA ASP A 48 -9.75 35.41 6.89
C ASP A 48 -10.58 34.12 6.82
N VAL A 49 -10.99 33.61 7.99
CA VAL A 49 -12.03 32.57 8.19
C VAL A 49 -11.79 31.21 7.51
N ALA A 50 -10.66 31.03 6.81
CA ALA A 50 -10.31 29.79 6.13
C ALA A 50 -9.71 28.76 7.09
N THR A 51 -9.86 27.48 6.75
CA THR A 51 -9.26 26.38 7.49
C THR A 51 -7.74 26.46 7.39
N ALA A 52 -7.04 26.39 8.52
CA ALA A 52 -5.59 26.35 8.55
C ALA A 52 -5.07 25.05 7.94
N PHE A 53 -4.05 25.13 7.10
CA PHE A 53 -3.31 24.00 6.56
C PHE A 53 -2.36 23.42 7.61
N ASP A 54 -1.67 24.28 8.36
CA ASP A 54 -0.62 23.86 9.27
C ASP A 54 -1.15 23.02 10.45
N GLY A 55 -0.55 21.86 10.63
CA GLY A 55 -0.96 20.83 11.59
C GLY A 55 -2.29 20.15 11.27
N SER A 56 -2.87 20.35 10.08
CA SER A 56 -4.16 19.75 9.73
C SER A 56 -4.04 18.26 9.41
N ASP A 57 -5.12 17.52 9.71
CA ASP A 57 -5.32 16.14 9.26
C ASP A 57 -6.25 16.15 8.05
N LEU A 58 -5.72 15.78 6.88
CA LEU A 58 -6.46 15.73 5.61
C LEU A 58 -7.30 14.45 5.49
N GLY A 59 -7.16 13.50 6.41
CA GLY A 59 -7.94 12.26 6.47
C GLY A 59 -7.18 11.02 5.99
N ALA A 60 -7.95 9.98 5.68
CA ALA A 60 -7.44 8.69 5.22
C ALA A 60 -7.87 8.44 3.77
N PHE A 61 -6.93 7.99 2.95
CA PHE A 61 -7.11 7.78 1.51
C PHE A 61 -6.72 6.35 1.13
N ALA A 62 -7.53 5.73 0.28
CA ALA A 62 -7.19 4.49 -0.41
C ALA A 62 -6.56 4.76 -1.78
N ALA A 63 -5.97 3.73 -2.39
CA ALA A 63 -5.46 3.81 -3.76
C ALA A 63 -6.55 4.15 -4.81
N SER A 64 -7.83 3.96 -4.48
CA SER A 64 -8.97 4.35 -5.32
C SER A 64 -9.43 5.79 -5.10
N ASP A 65 -8.97 6.44 -4.03
CA ASP A 65 -9.39 7.79 -3.68
C ASP A 65 -8.54 8.83 -4.43
N ALA A 66 -8.98 10.08 -4.38
CA ALA A 66 -8.25 11.20 -4.93
C ALA A 66 -7.78 12.10 -3.79
N LEU A 67 -6.49 12.43 -3.78
CA LEU A 67 -5.95 13.59 -3.08
C LEU A 67 -5.05 14.32 -4.07
N THR A 68 -5.52 15.46 -4.56
CA THR A 68 -4.82 16.22 -5.60
C THR A 68 -4.40 17.60 -5.08
N LEU A 69 -3.21 18.03 -5.47
CA LEU A 69 -2.76 19.41 -5.35
C LEU A 69 -3.08 20.14 -6.64
N ASN A 70 -4.07 21.02 -6.57
CA ASN A 70 -4.52 21.82 -7.71
C ASN A 70 -3.76 23.15 -7.82
N GLY A 71 -2.97 23.51 -6.81
CA GLY A 71 -2.01 24.60 -6.85
C GLY A 71 -2.06 25.43 -5.58
N GLY A 72 -2.14 26.75 -5.74
CA GLY A 72 -2.12 27.69 -4.63
C GLY A 72 -2.64 29.05 -5.03
N GLU A 73 -2.85 29.90 -4.04
CA GLU A 73 -3.23 31.31 -4.23
C GLU A 73 -2.33 32.18 -3.33
N LEU A 74 -1.78 33.25 -3.91
CA LEU A 74 -1.11 34.32 -3.19
C LEU A 74 -1.87 35.63 -3.41
N LYS A 75 -2.12 36.35 -2.32
CA LYS A 75 -2.48 37.77 -2.40
C LYS A 75 -1.36 38.61 -1.86
N THR A 76 -1.04 39.62 -2.65
CA THR A 76 0.15 40.44 -2.50
C THR A 76 -0.23 41.90 -2.54
N TYR A 77 0.52 42.75 -1.86
CA TYR A 77 0.40 44.19 -2.03
C TYR A 77 1.69 44.73 -2.62
N LYS A 78 1.61 45.85 -3.35
CA LYS A 78 2.76 46.66 -3.76
C LYS A 78 2.42 48.14 -3.81
N ASN A 79 3.42 48.99 -3.67
CA ASN A 79 3.30 50.43 -3.86
C ASN A 79 3.82 50.84 -5.25
N GLY A 80 3.72 52.12 -5.60
CA GLY A 80 4.12 52.63 -6.92
C GLY A 80 5.63 52.61 -7.21
N SER A 81 6.47 52.34 -6.22
CA SER A 81 7.93 52.22 -6.37
C SER A 81 8.43 50.77 -6.40
N SER A 82 7.56 49.80 -6.12
CA SER A 82 7.90 48.38 -6.07
C SER A 82 7.22 47.58 -7.18
N ASN A 83 7.59 46.31 -7.28
CA ASN A 83 6.98 45.39 -8.22
C ASN A 83 6.82 43.98 -7.63
N VAL A 84 5.84 43.26 -8.16
CA VAL A 84 5.61 41.83 -7.93
C VAL A 84 5.52 41.17 -9.30
N CYS A 85 6.26 40.09 -9.48
CA CYS A 85 6.50 39.48 -10.78
C CYS A 85 5.92 38.07 -10.93
N GLY A 86 5.70 37.38 -9.81
CA GLY A 86 5.20 36.02 -9.78
C GLY A 86 5.49 35.35 -8.46
N GLY A 87 4.86 34.22 -8.22
CA GLY A 87 5.14 33.38 -7.06
C GLY A 87 5.02 31.92 -7.41
N ASN A 88 5.41 31.07 -6.47
CA ASN A 88 5.29 29.63 -6.58
C ASN A 88 4.77 29.07 -5.26
N VAL A 89 4.05 27.95 -5.34
CA VAL A 89 3.89 27.04 -4.20
C VAL A 89 4.84 25.87 -4.38
N TYR A 90 5.63 25.60 -3.35
CA TYR A 90 6.49 24.45 -3.27
C TYR A 90 5.82 23.38 -2.43
N TYR A 91 5.95 22.13 -2.83
CA TYR A 91 5.38 21.00 -2.12
C TYR A 91 6.30 19.79 -2.13
N ARG A 92 6.17 18.94 -1.12
CA ARG A 92 6.70 17.57 -1.12
C ARG A 92 5.84 16.67 -0.24
N VAL A 93 5.82 15.39 -0.57
CA VAL A 93 5.16 14.34 0.22
C VAL A 93 6.22 13.34 0.64
N TYR A 94 6.19 12.92 1.90
CA TYR A 94 7.08 11.90 2.45
C TYR A 94 6.40 11.16 3.60
N ALA A 95 6.82 9.92 3.85
CA ALA A 95 6.31 9.16 5.00
C ALA A 95 6.72 9.87 6.31
N SER A 96 5.79 10.02 7.24
CA SER A 96 6.04 10.73 8.50
C SER A 96 7.13 10.03 9.31
N GLY A 97 8.22 10.75 9.57
CA GLY A 97 9.41 10.24 10.26
C GLY A 97 10.59 9.91 9.34
N ASP A 98 10.37 9.84 8.03
CA ASP A 98 11.44 9.70 7.05
C ASP A 98 12.16 11.02 6.79
N THR A 99 13.36 10.94 6.20
CA THR A 99 14.10 12.12 5.75
C THR A 99 13.40 12.72 4.54
N PRO A 100 12.94 13.99 4.58
CA PRO A 100 12.20 14.58 3.48
C PRO A 100 13.05 14.74 2.21
N GLY A 101 12.44 14.46 1.05
CA GLY A 101 13.06 14.66 -0.26
C GLY A 101 13.12 16.11 -0.73
N SER A 102 13.48 16.33 -1.99
CA SER A 102 13.46 17.65 -2.62
C SER A 102 12.03 18.15 -2.86
N PHE A 103 11.86 19.47 -2.84
CA PHE A 103 10.60 20.10 -3.20
C PHE A 103 10.36 20.07 -4.72
N SER A 104 9.10 19.88 -5.08
CA SER A 104 8.55 20.24 -6.40
C SER A 104 7.87 21.61 -6.29
N SER A 105 7.56 22.25 -7.42
CA SER A 105 6.93 23.57 -7.43
C SER A 105 5.83 23.67 -8.47
N VAL A 106 4.84 24.50 -8.17
CA VAL A 106 3.77 24.93 -9.08
C VAL A 106 3.86 26.45 -9.18
N ALA A 107 3.98 26.95 -10.41
CA ALA A 107 4.00 28.37 -10.67
C ALA A 107 2.60 28.97 -10.47
N LEU A 108 2.55 30.13 -9.84
CA LEU A 108 1.32 30.89 -9.60
C LEU A 108 1.31 32.10 -10.53
N PRO A 109 0.70 32.00 -11.73
CA PRO A 109 0.61 33.11 -12.66
C PRO A 109 -0.25 34.25 -12.12
N TYR A 110 -0.10 35.43 -12.72
CA TYR A 110 -0.98 36.57 -12.43
C TYR A 110 -2.41 36.23 -12.81
N ASP A 111 -3.33 36.46 -11.89
CA ASP A 111 -4.76 36.30 -12.13
C ASP A 111 -5.44 37.66 -12.29
N SER A 112 -5.40 38.49 -11.25
CA SER A 112 -6.17 39.73 -11.20
C SER A 112 -5.62 40.77 -10.23
N ASP A 113 -5.99 42.03 -10.44
CA ASP A 113 -5.84 43.08 -9.43
C ASP A 113 -7.02 43.00 -8.44
N LEU A 114 -6.73 43.28 -7.17
CA LEU A 114 -7.70 43.27 -6.08
C LEU A 114 -8.26 44.67 -5.80
N ALA A 115 -9.15 44.78 -4.82
CA ALA A 115 -9.93 45.99 -4.56
C ALA A 115 -9.07 47.21 -4.16
N ASN A 116 -7.94 47.01 -3.47
CA ASN A 116 -7.03 48.11 -3.16
C ASN A 116 -5.98 48.25 -4.25
N ALA A 117 -5.60 49.51 -4.53
CA ALA A 117 -4.60 49.79 -5.56
C ALA A 117 -3.25 49.15 -5.22
N GLY A 118 -2.73 48.35 -6.14
CA GLY A 118 -1.47 47.63 -5.97
C GLY A 118 -1.63 46.26 -5.30
N ASP A 119 -2.81 45.91 -4.81
CA ASP A 119 -3.07 44.55 -4.36
C ASP A 119 -3.31 43.65 -5.57
N GLN A 120 -2.67 42.48 -5.61
CA GLN A 120 -2.72 41.56 -6.74
C GLN A 120 -2.93 40.12 -6.25
N LYS A 121 -3.66 39.34 -7.04
CA LYS A 121 -3.89 37.92 -6.87
C LYS A 121 -3.10 37.13 -7.91
N TRP A 122 -2.48 36.05 -7.43
CA TRP A 122 -1.71 35.09 -8.23
C TRP A 122 -2.18 33.69 -7.86
N ASP A 123 -2.65 32.91 -8.82
CA ASP A 123 -3.15 31.56 -8.52
C ASP A 123 -2.95 30.56 -9.65
N GLU A 124 -2.97 29.30 -9.27
CA GLU A 124 -3.14 28.14 -10.13
C GLU A 124 -4.12 27.21 -9.39
N THR A 125 -5.20 26.82 -10.05
CA THR A 125 -6.29 26.05 -9.44
C THR A 125 -6.59 24.75 -10.19
N ALA A 126 -5.76 24.37 -11.17
CA ALA A 126 -5.97 23.22 -12.02
C ALA A 126 -4.65 22.45 -12.33
N ALA A 127 -3.65 22.53 -11.44
CA ALA A 127 -2.39 21.78 -11.59
C ALA A 127 -2.60 20.25 -11.61
N GLY A 128 -3.62 19.73 -10.91
CA GLY A 128 -4.05 18.33 -10.99
C GLY A 128 -2.99 17.32 -10.56
N ILE A 129 -2.13 17.66 -9.61
CA ILE A 129 -1.03 16.80 -9.17
C ILE A 129 -1.57 15.76 -8.21
N ASP A 130 -1.51 14.49 -8.59
CA ASP A 130 -1.86 13.36 -7.72
C ASP A 130 -0.81 13.21 -6.60
N LEU A 131 -1.21 13.48 -5.36
CA LEU A 131 -0.34 13.39 -4.18
C LEU A 131 -0.22 11.95 -3.64
N LEU A 132 -1.07 11.03 -4.09
CA LEU A 132 -1.02 9.61 -3.72
C LEU A 132 -0.16 8.79 -4.69
N ALA A 133 0.16 9.35 -5.86
CA ALA A 133 0.94 8.70 -6.89
C ALA A 133 2.33 8.26 -6.39
N GLY A 134 2.60 6.96 -6.47
CA GLY A 134 3.91 6.38 -6.13
C GLY A 134 4.18 6.25 -4.64
N LEU A 135 3.21 6.53 -3.77
CA LEU A 135 3.35 6.26 -2.34
C LEU A 135 3.33 4.74 -2.09
N THR A 136 4.18 4.30 -1.17
CA THR A 136 4.14 2.92 -0.69
C THR A 136 2.96 2.73 0.25
N ALA A 137 2.32 1.58 0.19
CA ALA A 137 1.23 1.30 1.11
C ALA A 137 1.72 1.27 2.56
N GLY A 138 0.99 1.92 3.47
CA GLY A 138 1.19 1.77 4.91
C GLY A 138 1.79 3.00 5.55
N GLY A 139 0.96 3.75 6.24
CA GLY A 139 1.42 4.74 7.21
C GLY A 139 0.82 6.12 7.03
N THR A 140 1.29 7.01 7.90
CA THR A 140 0.99 8.44 7.86
C THR A 140 2.02 9.13 6.96
N TYR A 141 1.54 10.02 6.12
CA TYR A 141 2.33 10.84 5.22
C TYR A 141 2.21 12.30 5.64
N THR A 142 3.28 13.04 5.42
CA THR A 142 3.33 14.49 5.60
C THR A 142 3.37 15.16 4.24
N LEU A 143 2.41 16.05 4.01
CA LEU A 143 2.46 17.05 2.94
C LEU A 143 3.05 18.33 3.53
N GLU A 144 4.16 18.77 2.98
CA GLU A 144 4.84 20.00 3.41
C GLU A 144 4.84 21.01 2.27
N VAL A 145 4.49 22.26 2.59
CA VAL A 145 4.38 23.35 1.62
C VAL A 145 4.98 24.66 2.12
N TYR A 146 5.43 25.48 1.19
CA TYR A 146 5.75 26.89 1.42
C TYR A 146 5.58 27.66 0.12
N TRP A 147 5.58 28.99 0.19
CA TRP A 147 5.48 29.86 -0.97
C TRP A 147 6.69 30.75 -1.12
N ASP A 148 6.98 31.12 -2.36
CA ASP A 148 7.82 32.26 -2.67
C ASP A 148 7.07 33.32 -3.49
N LEU A 149 7.60 34.53 -3.45
CA LEU A 149 7.16 35.64 -4.26
C LEU A 149 8.39 36.39 -4.78
N THR A 150 8.45 36.59 -6.09
CA THR A 150 9.53 37.33 -6.75
C THR A 150 9.07 38.76 -7.05
N GLY A 151 9.93 39.75 -6.80
CA GLY A 151 9.62 41.16 -6.94
C GLY A 151 10.83 42.07 -6.82
N ALA A 152 10.58 43.34 -6.51
CA ALA A 152 11.60 44.34 -6.21
C ALA A 152 11.05 45.48 -5.34
N GLU A 153 11.79 45.85 -4.30
CA GLU A 153 11.38 46.88 -3.33
C GLU A 153 11.38 48.31 -3.90
N SER A 154 12.30 48.61 -4.81
CA SER A 154 12.57 49.98 -5.29
C SER A 154 12.74 50.12 -6.80
N ASP A 155 12.33 49.08 -7.55
CA ASP A 155 12.34 49.07 -9.01
C ASP A 155 10.99 48.56 -9.54
N PRO A 156 10.13 49.45 -10.08
CA PRO A 156 8.84 49.07 -10.66
C PRO A 156 8.93 48.11 -11.85
N ALA A 157 10.12 47.92 -12.45
CA ALA A 157 10.37 46.95 -13.51
C ALA A 157 11.25 45.77 -13.06
N GLY A 158 11.69 45.77 -11.80
CA GLY A 158 12.60 44.78 -11.24
C GLY A 158 11.88 43.51 -10.77
N CYS A 159 12.63 42.41 -10.75
CA CYS A 159 12.20 41.08 -10.29
C CYS A 159 13.37 40.30 -9.65
N GLY A 160 14.30 41.01 -9.01
CA GLY A 160 15.56 40.43 -8.52
C GLY A 160 15.52 39.96 -7.06
N GLU A 161 14.42 40.19 -6.36
CA GLU A 161 14.25 39.89 -4.95
C GLU A 161 13.21 38.79 -4.73
N THR A 162 13.37 38.01 -3.66
CA THR A 162 12.46 36.92 -3.30
C THR A 162 12.03 37.06 -1.84
N LYS A 163 10.74 36.91 -1.60
CA LYS A 163 10.13 36.79 -0.28
C LYS A 163 9.53 35.40 -0.12
N PHE A 164 9.41 34.94 1.12
CA PHE A 164 8.91 33.62 1.45
C PHE A 164 7.76 33.71 2.44
N ASP A 165 6.77 32.85 2.26
CA ASP A 165 5.85 32.46 3.30
C ASP A 165 6.10 30.99 3.64
N SER A 166 6.81 30.75 4.74
CA SER A 166 7.43 29.45 5.05
C SER A 166 7.39 29.14 6.55
N ASP A 167 6.38 29.60 7.28
CA ASP A 167 6.28 29.51 8.74
C ASP A 167 7.63 29.81 9.45
N PHE A 168 8.18 31.00 9.20
CA PHE A 168 9.47 31.42 9.77
C PHE A 168 10.66 30.45 9.49
N GLY A 169 10.54 29.61 8.46
CA GLY A 169 11.54 28.63 8.05
C GLY A 169 11.21 27.18 8.40
N ASN A 170 10.10 26.91 9.09
CA ASN A 170 9.65 25.55 9.40
C ASN A 170 8.85 24.90 8.25
N ASN A 171 8.33 25.72 7.34
CA ASN A 171 7.30 25.37 6.36
C ASN A 171 5.99 24.92 7.01
N PHE A 172 4.92 24.92 6.23
CA PHE A 172 3.62 24.48 6.73
C PHE A 172 3.45 22.99 6.43
N THR A 173 2.85 22.25 7.35
CA THR A 173 2.69 20.80 7.21
C THR A 173 1.27 20.35 7.48
N ALA A 174 0.80 19.34 6.73
CA ALA A 174 -0.41 18.61 7.02
C ALA A 174 -0.13 17.11 6.94
N SER A 175 -0.94 16.30 7.61
CA SER A 175 -0.83 14.84 7.60
C SER A 175 -2.02 14.18 6.94
N PHE A 176 -1.80 13.03 6.32
CA PHE A 176 -2.85 12.13 5.87
C PHE A 176 -2.40 10.68 6.03
N THR A 177 -3.34 9.75 6.04
CA THR A 177 -3.03 8.30 6.06
C THR A 177 -3.30 7.70 4.69
N PHE A 178 -2.40 6.85 4.19
CA PHE A 178 -2.61 6.12 2.96
C PHE A 178 -2.80 4.62 3.23
N ASN A 179 -4.03 4.16 3.01
CA ASN A 179 -4.48 2.81 3.27
C ASN A 179 -4.54 2.03 1.97
N VAL A 180 -4.10 0.78 1.99
CA VAL A 180 -4.31 -0.15 0.87
C VAL A 180 -5.13 -1.31 1.44
N PRO A 181 -6.44 -1.32 1.17
CA PRO A 181 -7.32 -2.41 1.57
C PRO A 181 -6.93 -3.70 0.87
N GLY A 182 -6.94 -4.81 1.58
CA GLY A 182 -6.73 -6.14 1.02
C GLY A 182 -6.42 -7.18 2.10
N CYS A 183 -6.18 -8.41 1.67
CA CYS A 183 -5.87 -9.48 2.60
C CYS A 183 -4.46 -9.32 3.15
N THR A 184 -4.36 -9.13 4.46
CA THR A 184 -3.08 -8.90 5.16
C THR A 184 -2.44 -10.16 5.73
N ASP A 185 -3.15 -11.31 5.69
CA ASP A 185 -2.66 -12.57 6.23
C ASP A 185 -1.99 -13.43 5.14
N PRO A 186 -0.66 -13.68 5.22
CA PRO A 186 0.07 -14.46 4.22
C PRO A 186 -0.33 -15.94 4.17
N ASN A 187 -1.17 -16.42 5.10
CA ASN A 187 -1.70 -17.79 5.07
C ASN A 187 -2.92 -17.92 4.16
N TYR A 188 -3.41 -16.85 3.54
CA TYR A 188 -4.56 -16.89 2.63
C TYR A 188 -4.12 -16.67 1.18
N ALA A 189 -4.82 -17.31 0.25
CA ALA A 189 -4.49 -17.24 -1.18
C ALA A 189 -4.66 -15.82 -1.75
N GLU A 190 -5.52 -15.01 -1.13
CA GLU A 190 -5.76 -13.63 -1.53
C GLU A 190 -4.76 -12.62 -0.93
N TYR A 191 -3.73 -13.09 -0.20
CA TYR A 191 -2.73 -12.23 0.42
C TYR A 191 -2.15 -11.19 -0.56
N ASP A 192 -2.27 -9.92 -0.20
CA ASP A 192 -1.63 -8.80 -0.90
C ASP A 192 -0.53 -8.23 -0.02
N ALA A 193 0.72 -8.35 -0.48
CA ALA A 193 1.88 -7.82 0.23
C ALA A 193 1.89 -6.28 0.34
N ASN A 194 1.06 -5.58 -0.44
CA ASN A 194 0.85 -4.14 -0.33
C ASN A 194 -0.34 -3.80 0.59
N ALA A 195 -1.18 -4.75 0.99
CA ALA A 195 -2.29 -4.43 1.87
C ALA A 195 -1.81 -4.09 3.28
N ASN A 196 -2.36 -3.02 3.86
CA ASN A 196 -2.07 -2.58 5.23
C ASN A 196 -3.33 -2.50 6.11
N THR A 197 -4.50 -2.64 5.49
CA THR A 197 -5.80 -2.56 6.13
C THR A 197 -6.57 -3.78 5.70
N ASP A 198 -6.87 -4.68 6.64
CA ASP A 198 -7.69 -5.85 6.37
C ASP A 198 -9.11 -5.42 5.97
N ASP A 199 -9.50 -5.79 4.75
CA ASP A 199 -10.83 -5.52 4.19
C ASP A 199 -11.73 -6.77 4.22
N SER A 200 -11.31 -7.82 4.95
CA SER A 200 -11.98 -9.12 5.00
C SER A 200 -12.00 -9.86 3.66
N SER A 201 -11.10 -9.54 2.72
CA SER A 201 -10.92 -10.31 1.48
C SER A 201 -10.24 -11.66 1.68
N CYS A 202 -9.55 -11.88 2.82
CA CYS A 202 -8.95 -13.17 3.18
C CYS A 202 -10.03 -14.26 3.29
N SER A 203 -10.19 -15.08 2.25
CA SER A 203 -11.29 -16.06 2.14
C SER A 203 -10.78 -17.49 2.09
N THR A 204 -9.70 -17.72 1.34
CA THR A 204 -9.20 -19.07 1.06
C THR A 204 -7.92 -19.31 1.85
N LEU A 205 -8.05 -19.96 3.01
CA LEU A 205 -6.87 -20.40 3.78
C LEU A 205 -6.04 -21.37 2.93
N ILE A 206 -4.74 -21.13 2.82
CA ILE A 206 -3.79 -22.00 2.15
C ILE A 206 -3.65 -23.28 2.98
N VAL A 207 -4.02 -24.39 2.36
CA VAL A 207 -3.82 -25.74 2.89
C VAL A 207 -2.80 -26.42 2.00
N ASN A 208 -1.61 -26.60 2.53
CA ASN A 208 -0.50 -27.25 1.86
C ASN A 208 -0.67 -28.78 1.84
N GLY A 209 -0.35 -29.39 0.71
CA GLY A 209 -0.31 -30.85 0.54
C GLY A 209 -0.40 -31.24 -0.93
N CYS A 210 -0.29 -32.53 -1.22
CA CYS A 210 -0.35 -33.02 -2.59
C CYS A 210 -1.75 -32.78 -3.19
N THR A 211 -1.81 -32.01 -4.28
CA THR A 211 -3.07 -31.64 -4.95
C THR A 211 -3.42 -32.55 -6.12
N ASP A 212 -2.52 -33.45 -6.51
CA ASP A 212 -2.72 -34.36 -7.64
C ASP A 212 -3.25 -35.73 -7.16
N PRO A 213 -4.49 -36.12 -7.54
CA PRO A 213 -5.07 -37.41 -7.17
C PRO A 213 -4.37 -38.62 -7.78
N ALA A 214 -3.43 -38.44 -8.71
CA ALA A 214 -2.59 -39.51 -9.24
C ALA A 214 -1.50 -39.97 -8.26
N TYR A 215 -1.32 -39.33 -7.11
CA TYR A 215 -0.28 -39.64 -6.13
C TYR A 215 -0.88 -40.20 -4.83
N THR A 216 -0.15 -41.08 -4.13
CA THR A 216 -0.63 -41.69 -2.89
C THR A 216 -0.74 -40.70 -1.73
N GLU A 217 0.01 -39.60 -1.79
CA GLU A 217 -0.03 -38.53 -0.79
C GLU A 217 -1.17 -37.51 -1.02
N TYR A 218 -2.02 -37.71 -2.04
CA TYR A 218 -3.10 -36.79 -2.39
C TYR A 218 -3.98 -36.42 -1.17
N SER A 219 -4.17 -35.12 -0.98
CA SER A 219 -5.04 -34.55 0.05
C SER A 219 -6.14 -33.73 -0.59
N ALA A 220 -7.39 -34.21 -0.47
CA ALA A 220 -8.55 -33.51 -1.02
C ALA A 220 -8.84 -32.14 -0.37
N SER A 221 -8.22 -31.84 0.78
CA SER A 221 -8.32 -30.54 1.43
C SER A 221 -7.20 -29.58 1.01
N ALA A 222 -6.13 -30.06 0.35
CA ALA A 222 -5.03 -29.23 -0.09
C ALA A 222 -5.46 -28.37 -1.28
N ASN A 223 -5.07 -27.10 -1.26
CA ASN A 223 -5.28 -26.14 -2.34
C ASN A 223 -3.97 -25.50 -2.85
N SER A 224 -2.85 -25.88 -2.24
CA SER A 224 -1.51 -25.48 -2.65
C SER A 224 -0.59 -26.69 -2.58
N ASP A 225 0.05 -27.03 -3.70
CA ASP A 225 1.02 -28.12 -3.75
C ASP A 225 2.31 -27.70 -3.03
N ASP A 226 2.69 -28.47 -2.01
CA ASP A 226 3.91 -28.28 -1.24
C ASP A 226 5.05 -29.21 -1.69
N GLY A 227 4.84 -29.95 -2.80
CA GLY A 227 5.79 -30.92 -3.31
C GLY A 227 5.78 -32.25 -2.55
N SER A 228 4.77 -32.51 -1.72
CA SER A 228 4.60 -33.82 -1.06
C SER A 228 4.20 -34.94 -2.02
N CYS A 229 3.72 -34.64 -3.24
CA CYS A 229 3.43 -35.63 -4.28
C CYS A 229 4.69 -36.40 -4.71
N SER A 230 4.95 -37.55 -4.09
CA SER A 230 6.21 -38.29 -4.26
C SER A 230 6.00 -39.62 -4.98
N THR A 231 4.91 -40.32 -4.66
CA THR A 231 4.69 -41.68 -5.13
C THR A 231 3.47 -41.72 -6.05
N LEU A 232 3.70 -41.95 -7.35
CA LEU A 232 2.61 -42.15 -8.32
C LEU A 232 1.82 -43.41 -7.95
N VAL A 233 0.49 -43.31 -7.95
CA VAL A 233 -0.41 -44.46 -7.78
C VAL A 233 -0.18 -45.45 -8.92
N VAL A 234 0.20 -46.67 -8.55
CA VAL A 234 0.26 -47.81 -9.45
C VAL A 234 -0.76 -48.84 -8.94
N ASN A 235 -1.81 -49.01 -9.74
CA ASN A 235 -2.92 -49.91 -9.44
C ASN A 235 -2.55 -51.35 -9.80
N GLY A 236 -2.90 -52.30 -8.91
CA GLY A 236 -2.75 -53.73 -9.14
C GLY A 236 -2.82 -54.51 -7.83
N CYS A 237 -2.79 -55.84 -7.89
CA CYS A 237 -2.86 -56.66 -6.69
C CYS A 237 -1.60 -56.51 -5.83
N THR A 238 -1.77 -56.01 -4.60
CA THR A 238 -0.65 -55.76 -3.67
C THR A 238 -0.34 -56.93 -2.73
N ASP A 239 -1.21 -57.95 -2.67
CA ASP A 239 -1.04 -59.11 -1.81
C ASP A 239 -0.21 -60.20 -2.49
N THR A 240 0.99 -60.46 -1.96
CA THR A 240 1.93 -61.48 -2.43
C THR A 240 1.36 -62.91 -2.45
N ASN A 241 0.27 -63.16 -1.73
CA ASN A 241 -0.39 -64.46 -1.67
C ASN A 241 -1.38 -64.67 -2.82
N TYR A 242 -1.46 -63.79 -3.82
CA TYR A 242 -2.35 -63.93 -4.98
C TYR A 242 -1.57 -64.09 -6.28
N THR A 243 -2.18 -64.77 -7.26
CA THR A 243 -1.57 -65.05 -8.58
C THR A 243 -1.41 -63.77 -9.39
N GLU A 244 -2.34 -62.83 -9.20
CA GLU A 244 -2.37 -61.53 -9.87
C GLU A 244 -1.44 -60.49 -9.23
N TYR A 245 -0.65 -60.86 -8.22
CA TYR A 245 0.28 -59.97 -7.51
C TYR A 245 1.19 -59.19 -8.48
N ASP A 246 1.18 -57.86 -8.36
CA ASP A 246 2.05 -56.95 -9.08
C ASP A 246 3.00 -56.24 -8.10
N ALA A 247 4.30 -56.55 -8.21
CA ALA A 247 5.33 -55.97 -7.34
C ALA A 247 5.56 -54.46 -7.55
N SER A 248 5.05 -53.89 -8.65
CA SER A 248 5.07 -52.46 -8.92
C SER A 248 3.84 -51.73 -8.38
N ALA A 249 2.76 -52.46 -8.07
CA ALA A 249 1.55 -51.88 -7.52
C ALA A 249 1.75 -51.41 -6.08
N ASN A 250 1.25 -50.21 -5.78
CA ASN A 250 1.23 -49.63 -4.43
C ASN A 250 -0.18 -49.40 -3.92
N THR A 251 -1.19 -49.58 -4.77
CA THR A 251 -2.60 -49.39 -4.46
C THR A 251 -3.38 -50.59 -4.98
N ASP A 252 -4.06 -51.31 -4.08
CA ASP A 252 -4.89 -52.45 -4.45
C ASP A 252 -6.13 -51.98 -5.23
N ASP A 253 -6.29 -52.48 -6.44
CA ASP A 253 -7.43 -52.20 -7.32
C ASP A 253 -8.50 -53.30 -7.28
N GLY A 254 -8.32 -54.29 -6.41
CA GLY A 254 -9.23 -55.44 -6.29
C GLY A 254 -8.99 -56.52 -7.34
N SER A 255 -7.88 -56.47 -8.08
CA SER A 255 -7.49 -57.52 -9.01
C SER A 255 -7.02 -58.82 -8.33
N CYS A 256 -6.80 -58.82 -7.01
CA CYS A 256 -6.47 -60.03 -6.23
C CYS A 256 -7.64 -61.03 -6.20
N ALA A 257 -7.66 -61.99 -7.13
CA ALA A 257 -8.76 -62.94 -7.27
C ALA A 257 -8.37 -64.37 -6.86
N THR A 258 -7.14 -64.80 -7.15
CA THR A 258 -6.73 -66.20 -7.03
C THR A 258 -5.58 -66.37 -6.03
N LEU A 259 -5.83 -66.91 -4.83
CA LEU A 259 -4.79 -67.24 -3.84
C LEU A 259 -3.72 -68.18 -4.44
N SER A 260 -2.45 -67.75 -4.41
CA SER A 260 -1.24 -68.47 -4.83
C SER A 260 -0.66 -69.40 -3.76
N GLY A 261 -1.35 -69.56 -2.62
CA GLY A 261 -0.88 -70.37 -1.49
C GLY A 261 -0.53 -71.81 -1.86
N PRO A 262 0.47 -72.42 -1.17
CA PRO A 262 0.81 -73.82 -1.38
C PRO A 262 -0.42 -74.65 -1.07
N PHE A 263 -0.75 -75.58 -1.95
CA PHE A 263 -1.85 -76.52 -1.81
C PHE A 263 -1.97 -77.00 -0.35
N ILE A 264 -2.93 -76.44 0.42
CA ILE A 264 -3.09 -76.80 1.83
C ILE A 264 -3.83 -78.13 1.88
N CYS A 265 -3.08 -79.19 2.13
CA CYS A 265 -3.61 -80.52 2.40
C CYS A 265 -4.74 -80.47 3.45
N GLY A 266 -5.91 -81.01 3.11
CA GLY A 266 -7.08 -81.08 4.00
C GLY A 266 -8.19 -80.09 3.66
N ASN A 267 -7.92 -79.06 2.84
CA ASN A 267 -8.96 -78.20 2.28
C ASN A 267 -9.52 -78.79 0.97
N THR A 268 -10.74 -78.39 0.63
CA THR A 268 -11.35 -78.72 -0.67
C THR A 268 -10.88 -77.72 -1.71
N TRP A 269 -10.39 -78.20 -2.85
CA TRP A 269 -9.91 -77.38 -3.96
C TRP A 269 -10.86 -77.48 -5.15
N SER A 270 -11.14 -76.37 -5.83
CA SER A 270 -12.09 -76.35 -6.95
C SER A 270 -11.36 -76.20 -8.28
N TYR A 271 -11.60 -77.11 -9.20
CA TYR A 271 -11.05 -77.09 -10.56
C TYR A 271 -12.12 -77.57 -11.55
N ASP A 272 -12.33 -76.82 -12.64
CA ASP A 272 -13.34 -77.11 -13.66
C ASP A 272 -14.75 -77.36 -13.09
N ALA A 273 -15.18 -76.49 -12.15
CA ALA A 273 -16.44 -76.58 -11.41
C ALA A 273 -16.62 -77.85 -10.55
N HIS A 274 -15.57 -78.63 -10.34
CA HIS A 274 -15.56 -79.80 -9.47
C HIS A 274 -14.73 -79.52 -8.21
N SER A 275 -15.24 -79.96 -7.07
CA SER A 275 -14.59 -79.81 -5.77
C SER A 275 -13.89 -81.10 -5.37
N TYR A 276 -12.57 -81.03 -5.17
CA TYR A 276 -11.71 -82.15 -4.83
C TYR A 276 -11.20 -82.00 -3.39
N SER A 277 -11.41 -83.01 -2.58
CA SER A 277 -10.77 -83.09 -1.27
C SER A 277 -9.28 -83.40 -1.43
N THR A 278 -8.44 -82.80 -0.60
CA THR A 278 -6.99 -82.97 -0.67
C THR A 278 -6.45 -83.68 0.57
N VAL A 279 -5.35 -84.43 0.41
CA VAL A 279 -4.73 -85.22 1.48
C VAL A 279 -3.21 -85.14 1.43
N GLN A 280 -2.56 -85.14 2.59
CA GLN A 280 -1.11 -85.12 2.70
C GLN A 280 -0.51 -86.52 2.55
N ILE A 281 0.47 -86.66 1.64
CA ILE A 281 1.29 -87.87 1.50
C ILE A 281 2.76 -87.43 1.46
N GLY A 282 3.47 -87.64 2.57
CA GLY A 282 4.82 -87.10 2.75
C GLY A 282 4.79 -85.57 2.86
N GLU A 283 5.66 -84.90 2.10
CA GLU A 283 5.73 -83.43 2.03
C GLU A 283 4.89 -82.83 0.89
N GLN A 284 4.17 -83.67 0.15
CA GLN A 284 3.34 -83.25 -0.98
C GLN A 284 1.86 -83.51 -0.69
N CYS A 285 1.01 -82.77 -1.40
CA CYS A 285 -0.43 -82.90 -1.28
C CYS A 285 -1.03 -83.49 -2.57
N TRP A 286 -1.99 -84.40 -2.39
CA TRP A 286 -2.61 -85.18 -3.46
C TRP A 286 -4.12 -85.01 -3.43
N PHE A 287 -4.78 -85.11 -4.59
CA PHE A 287 -6.24 -85.27 -4.62
C PHE A 287 -6.62 -86.61 -4.03
N SER A 288 -7.54 -86.62 -3.08
CA SER A 288 -7.91 -87.83 -2.32
C SER A 288 -8.48 -88.95 -3.19
N GLU A 289 -9.02 -88.64 -4.38
CA GLU A 289 -9.54 -89.64 -5.30
C GLU A 289 -8.45 -90.54 -5.92
N ASN A 290 -7.20 -90.09 -5.93
CA ASN A 290 -6.08 -90.83 -6.50
C ASN A 290 -5.42 -91.80 -5.49
N LEU A 291 -5.94 -91.87 -4.26
CA LEU A 291 -5.50 -92.84 -3.27
C LEU A 291 -6.12 -94.21 -3.53
N ARG A 292 -5.27 -95.22 -3.72
CA ARG A 292 -5.69 -96.61 -3.79
C ARG A 292 -6.14 -97.08 -2.40
N THR A 293 -7.43 -97.34 -2.22
CA THR A 293 -7.95 -97.96 -0.99
C THR A 293 -7.49 -99.41 -0.94
N THR A 294 -6.66 -99.76 0.04
CA THR A 294 -6.32 -101.16 0.37
C THR A 294 -7.34 -101.75 1.33
#